data_AF-A0A927RF66-F1
#
_entry.id   AF-A0A927RF66-F1
#
_cell.length_a   1.000
_cell.length_b   1.000
_cell.length_c   1.000
_cell.angle_alpha   90.00
_cell.angle_beta   90.00
_cell.angle_gamma   90.00
#
_symmetry.space_group_name_H-M   'P 1'
#
loop_
_entity.id
_entity.type
_entity.pdbx_description
1 polymer ?
#
loop_
_entity_poly.entity_id
_entity_poly.type
_entity_poly.pdbx_seq_one_letter_code
_entity_poly.pdbx_strand_id
1 'polypeptide(L)'
;MFDAGYDVTRLAYLLDDLPVQLVGRLRSDRVLRHPKPPRTPGAGGRPPKHGPEFSLPDPDTWTPPDVATANETPRYGTATASCWNRLHPRLTRRAAWTGHEGELPVIEGSLIRLSVDHLPGERDPKPLWLWTSATNLSAETVDRAWRAFLRRFDLEHTFRMLKQTLGWTKPKIRDPEAADRWTWLIVVAYTQLRLARDLTDHIRRPWEPRQQAGRPLTPAQVHRGYRNIHRKLPVPARAPKPSRPGPGRPPGRKNRQQAPRHNVGKHTNQPHDERTRG
;
A
#
# COMPACT_ATOMS: atom_id res chain seq x y z
N MET A 1 -2.09 4.84 1.05
CA MET A 1 -2.92 3.85 1.77
C MET A 1 -2.09 2.63 2.08
N PHE A 2 -2.24 2.02 3.26
CA PHE A 2 -1.37 0.93 3.71
C PHE A 2 -2.16 -0.28 4.23
N ASP A 3 -1.60 -1.48 4.09
CA ASP A 3 -2.19 -2.69 4.68
C ASP A 3 -1.70 -2.90 6.12
N ALA A 4 -2.29 -3.86 6.83
CA ALA A 4 -2.06 -4.11 8.27
C ALA A 4 -0.61 -4.47 8.67
N GLY A 5 0.26 -4.75 7.69
CA GLY A 5 1.69 -4.96 7.90
C GLY A 5 2.50 -3.68 8.14
N TYR A 6 1.93 -2.51 7.89
CA TYR A 6 2.59 -1.22 8.12
C TYR A 6 2.11 -0.59 9.44
N ASP A 7 3.03 0.03 10.18
CA ASP A 7 2.67 0.90 11.31
C ASP A 7 2.24 2.27 10.78
N VAL A 8 0.96 2.38 10.40
CA VAL A 8 0.38 3.61 9.85
C VAL A 8 0.46 4.78 10.84
N THR A 9 0.45 4.52 12.14
CA THR A 9 0.53 5.57 13.16
C THR A 9 1.92 6.15 13.26
N ARG A 10 2.96 5.32 13.18
CA ARG A 10 4.34 5.80 13.04
C ARG A 10 4.53 6.59 11.76
N LEU A 11 4.00 6.10 10.63
CA LEU A 11 4.11 6.83 9.36
C LEU A 11 3.45 8.21 9.46
N ALA A 12 2.32 8.32 10.18
CA ALA A 12 1.66 9.61 10.39
C ALA A 12 2.54 10.58 11.20
N TYR A 13 3.27 10.07 12.21
CA TYR A 13 4.25 10.87 12.94
C TYR A 13 5.45 11.29 12.09
N LEU A 14 6.01 10.37 11.29
CA LEU A 14 7.18 10.66 10.46
C LEU A 14 6.90 11.60 9.29
N LEU A 15 5.62 11.79 8.94
CA LEU A 15 5.16 12.58 7.80
C LEU A 15 4.24 13.72 8.24
N ASP A 16 4.31 14.14 9.51
CA ASP A 16 3.41 15.16 10.08
C ASP A 16 3.58 16.55 9.43
N ASP A 17 4.76 16.78 8.83
CA ASP A 17 5.18 18.00 8.17
C ASP A 17 4.75 18.07 6.70
N LEU A 18 4.21 16.97 6.17
CA LEU A 18 3.74 16.88 4.79
C LEU A 18 2.21 17.03 4.71
N PRO A 19 1.68 17.64 3.63
CA PRO A 19 0.23 17.81 3.43
C PRO A 19 -0.42 16.50 2.95
N VAL A 20 -0.26 15.42 3.72
CA VAL A 20 -0.72 14.08 3.36
C VAL A 20 -1.63 13.51 4.44
N GLN A 21 -2.70 12.83 4.03
CA GLN A 21 -3.54 12.04 4.92
C GLN A 21 -3.26 10.56 4.68
N LEU A 22 -2.94 9.85 5.76
CA LEU A 22 -2.67 8.42 5.68
C LEU A 22 -3.93 7.66 6.05
N VAL A 23 -4.22 6.59 5.29
CA VAL A 23 -5.25 5.61 5.62
C VAL A 23 -4.61 4.24 5.61
N GLY A 24 -4.76 3.49 6.70
CA GLY A 24 -4.17 2.16 6.87
C GLY A 24 -5.14 1.18 7.49
N ARG A 25 -5.04 -0.10 7.11
CA ARG A 25 -5.78 -1.17 7.78
C ARG A 25 -5.15 -1.45 9.14
N LEU A 26 -5.97 -1.61 10.17
CA LEU A 26 -5.55 -2.14 11.46
C LEU A 26 -5.88 -3.63 11.57
N ARG A 27 -5.08 -4.34 12.36
CA ARG A 27 -5.43 -5.68 12.82
C ARG A 27 -6.63 -5.58 13.78
N SER A 28 -7.50 -6.58 13.76
CA SER A 28 -8.72 -6.61 14.58
C SER A 28 -8.49 -6.86 16.06
N ASP A 29 -7.26 -7.15 16.47
CA ASP A 29 -6.86 -7.39 17.87
C ASP A 29 -6.21 -6.14 18.53
N ARG A 30 -6.29 -4.98 17.87
CA ARG A 30 -5.72 -3.75 18.40
C ARG A 30 -6.59 -3.17 19.52
N VAL A 31 -5.93 -2.46 20.43
CA VAL A 31 -6.57 -1.63 21.46
C VAL A 31 -6.08 -0.20 21.27
N LEU A 32 -7.01 0.73 21.17
CA LEU A 32 -6.77 2.17 21.11
C LEU A 32 -7.18 2.82 22.42
N ARG A 33 -6.92 4.12 22.55
CA ARG A 33 -7.29 4.95 23.68
C ARG A 33 -8.06 6.15 23.20
N HIS A 34 -9.05 6.54 24.00
CA HIS A 34 -9.67 7.84 23.88
C HIS A 34 -8.70 8.96 24.28
N PRO A 35 -8.98 10.21 23.86
CA PRO A 35 -8.29 11.38 24.37
C PRO A 35 -8.33 11.40 25.90
N LYS A 36 -7.33 12.04 26.50
CA LYS A 36 -7.31 12.30 27.93
C LYS A 36 -8.60 13.03 28.34
N PRO A 37 -9.32 12.56 29.39
CA PRO A 37 -10.53 13.24 29.85
C PRO A 37 -10.19 14.62 30.45
N PRO A 38 -11.14 15.58 30.43
CA PRO A 38 -10.98 16.85 31.12
C PRO A 38 -10.64 16.64 32.59
N ARG A 39 -9.80 17.52 33.15
CA ARG A 39 -9.43 17.42 34.57
C ARG A 39 -10.58 17.91 35.44
N THR A 40 -11.02 17.07 36.36
CA THR A 40 -11.97 17.49 37.40
C THR A 40 -11.30 18.51 38.33
N PRO A 41 -11.95 19.66 38.61
CA PRO A 41 -11.44 20.62 39.60
C PRO A 41 -11.15 19.93 40.94
N GLY A 42 -10.01 20.26 41.56
CA GLY A 42 -9.60 19.69 42.85
C GLY A 42 -8.96 18.29 42.81
N ALA A 43 -8.92 17.61 41.66
CA ALA A 43 -8.23 16.32 41.56
C ALA A 43 -6.72 16.49 41.75
N GLY A 44 -6.11 15.75 42.69
CA GLY A 44 -4.66 15.74 42.93
C GLY A 44 -3.89 14.84 41.94
N GLY A 45 -2.57 15.03 41.86
CA GLY A 45 -1.68 14.14 41.11
C GLY A 45 -1.52 14.43 39.61
N ARG A 46 -0.59 13.69 38.98
CA ARG A 46 -0.27 13.79 37.54
C ARG A 46 -1.48 13.35 36.72
N PRO A 47 -2.00 14.20 35.82
CA PRO A 47 -3.12 13.81 34.97
C PRO A 47 -2.80 12.57 34.12
N PRO A 48 -3.77 11.69 33.87
CA PRO A 48 -3.57 10.57 32.95
C PRO A 48 -3.24 11.09 31.55
N LYS A 49 -2.41 10.37 30.82
CA LYS A 49 -2.05 10.70 29.43
C LYS A 49 -3.07 10.19 28.40
N HIS A 50 -3.78 9.13 28.75
CA HIS A 50 -4.73 8.44 27.88
C HIS A 50 -6.08 8.35 28.58
N GLY A 51 -7.16 8.38 27.81
CA GLY A 51 -8.50 8.05 28.29
C GLY A 51 -8.74 6.53 28.37
N PRO A 52 -10.01 6.15 28.53
CA PRO A 52 -10.46 4.76 28.50
C PRO A 52 -10.01 4.00 27.25
N GLU A 53 -9.98 2.68 27.36
CA GLU A 53 -9.63 1.78 26.26
C GLU A 53 -10.78 1.64 25.27
N PHE A 54 -10.42 1.53 23.99
CA PHE A 54 -11.32 1.15 22.90
C PHE A 54 -10.70 -0.09 22.25
N SER A 55 -11.24 -1.26 22.57
CA SER A 55 -10.72 -2.57 22.17
C SER A 55 -11.48 -3.06 20.92
N LEU A 56 -10.78 -3.19 19.79
CA LEU A 56 -11.42 -3.60 18.53
C LEU A 56 -12.07 -5.00 18.56
N PRO A 57 -11.60 -5.98 19.36
CA PRO A 57 -12.30 -7.26 19.50
C PRO A 57 -13.42 -7.26 20.56
N ASP A 58 -13.57 -6.19 21.37
CA ASP A 58 -14.51 -6.14 22.49
C ASP A 58 -15.51 -4.98 22.33
N PRO A 59 -16.72 -5.26 21.81
CA PRO A 59 -17.76 -4.25 21.57
C PRO A 59 -18.23 -3.50 22.81
N ASP A 60 -18.09 -4.07 24.01
CA ASP A 60 -18.55 -3.43 25.25
C ASP A 60 -17.69 -2.20 25.61
N THR A 61 -16.50 -2.11 25.02
CA THR A 61 -15.63 -0.93 25.17
C THR A 61 -15.96 0.20 24.18
N TRP A 62 -16.87 -0.02 23.23
CA TRP A 62 -17.13 0.95 22.16
C TRP A 62 -18.12 2.02 22.64
N THR A 63 -17.76 3.28 22.46
CA THR A 63 -18.70 4.39 22.56
C THR A 63 -19.60 4.43 21.31
N PRO A 64 -20.71 5.19 21.30
CA PRO A 64 -21.39 5.51 20.06
C PRO A 64 -20.42 6.13 19.03
N PRO A 65 -20.56 5.82 17.73
CA PRO A 65 -19.74 6.43 16.70
C PRO A 65 -20.08 7.91 16.55
N ASP A 66 -19.06 8.73 16.31
CA ASP A 66 -19.24 10.16 16.02
C ASP A 66 -19.88 10.38 14.65
N VAL A 67 -19.58 9.49 13.70
CA VAL A 67 -20.11 9.53 12.34
C VAL A 67 -20.46 8.11 11.90
N ALA A 68 -21.65 7.94 11.35
CA ALA A 68 -22.07 6.71 10.70
C ALA A 68 -22.60 7.00 9.29
N THR A 69 -22.23 6.17 8.32
CA THR A 69 -22.69 6.26 6.94
C THR A 69 -23.11 4.89 6.42
N ALA A 70 -24.03 4.88 5.45
CA ALA A 70 -24.44 3.69 4.72
C ALA A 70 -24.51 4.04 3.22
N ASN A 71 -23.86 3.24 2.38
CA ASN A 71 -23.74 3.51 0.95
C ASN A 71 -23.99 2.24 0.13
N GLU A 72 -24.86 2.31 -0.87
CA GLU A 72 -25.03 1.21 -1.82
C GLU A 72 -23.79 1.05 -2.71
N THR A 73 -23.31 -0.19 -2.85
CA THR A 73 -22.20 -0.50 -3.74
C THR A 73 -22.58 -1.61 -4.73
N PRO A 74 -22.24 -1.47 -6.03
CA PRO A 74 -22.57 -2.49 -7.02
C PRO A 74 -21.91 -3.86 -6.80
N ARG A 75 -20.83 -3.90 -6.01
CA ARG A 75 -19.99 -5.10 -5.86
C ARG A 75 -20.07 -5.74 -4.49
N TYR A 76 -20.42 -4.97 -3.46
CA TYR A 76 -20.34 -5.41 -2.07
C TYR A 76 -21.68 -5.31 -1.32
N GLY A 77 -22.75 -4.91 -2.01
CA GLY A 77 -24.02 -4.54 -1.38
C GLY A 77 -23.88 -3.24 -0.60
N THR A 78 -24.60 -3.12 0.52
CA THR A 78 -24.55 -1.98 1.42
C THR A 78 -23.21 -1.94 2.13
N ALA A 79 -22.50 -0.82 2.04
CA ALA A 79 -21.29 -0.52 2.80
C ALA A 79 -21.64 0.39 3.97
N THR A 80 -21.53 -0.13 5.19
CA THR A 80 -21.79 0.61 6.43
C THR A 80 -20.48 0.96 7.10
N ALA A 81 -20.25 2.25 7.34
CA ALA A 81 -19.07 2.73 8.04
C ALA A 81 -19.47 3.39 9.37
N SER A 82 -18.75 3.04 10.44
CA SER A 82 -18.83 3.71 11.74
C SER A 82 -17.48 4.29 12.07
N CYS A 83 -17.44 5.55 12.50
CA CYS A 83 -16.21 6.28 12.74
C CYS A 83 -16.16 6.84 14.16
N TRP A 84 -15.00 6.67 14.80
CA TRP A 84 -14.66 7.26 16.09
C TRP A 84 -13.42 8.13 15.92
N ASN A 85 -13.57 9.42 16.23
CA ASN A 85 -12.53 10.41 16.07
C ASN A 85 -11.61 10.45 17.30
N ARG A 86 -10.38 10.89 17.04
CA ARG A 86 -9.35 11.16 18.05
C ARG A 86 -8.99 9.94 18.91
N LEU A 87 -9.05 8.75 18.32
CA LEU A 87 -8.49 7.53 18.92
C LEU A 87 -7.01 7.39 18.57
N HIS A 88 -6.20 6.92 19.52
CA HIS A 88 -4.76 6.72 19.34
C HIS A 88 -4.27 5.42 19.97
N PRO A 89 -3.23 4.78 19.42
CA PRO A 89 -2.58 3.67 20.11
C PRO A 89 -1.84 4.18 21.35
N ARG A 90 -1.76 3.34 22.37
CA ARG A 90 -0.80 3.56 23.47
C ARG A 90 0.58 3.10 23.01
N LEU A 91 1.45 4.04 22.67
CA LEU A 91 2.83 3.75 22.29
C LEU A 91 3.66 3.25 23.48
N THR A 92 4.60 2.37 23.20
CA THR A 92 5.62 1.89 24.14
C THR A 92 7.00 1.94 23.48
N ARG A 93 8.08 2.01 24.26
CA ARG A 93 9.46 2.01 23.74
C ARG A 93 9.88 0.61 23.28
N ARG A 94 9.24 0.14 22.21
CA ARG A 94 9.46 -1.17 21.58
C ARG A 94 9.36 -1.05 20.07
N ALA A 95 9.86 -2.06 19.38
CA ALA A 95 9.83 -2.15 17.91
C ALA A 95 10.37 -0.85 17.30
N ALA A 96 9.53 -0.15 16.53
CA ALA A 96 9.94 1.06 15.84
C ALA A 96 10.29 2.22 16.81
N TRP A 97 9.76 2.23 18.04
CA TRP A 97 9.93 3.29 19.03
C TRP A 97 11.08 3.07 20.01
N THR A 98 11.90 2.03 19.83
CA THR A 98 12.99 1.67 20.76
C THR A 98 14.03 2.78 20.91
N GLY A 99 14.41 3.43 19.80
CA GLY A 99 15.39 4.53 19.78
C GLY A 99 14.77 5.93 19.86
N HIS A 100 13.49 6.06 20.22
CA HIS A 100 12.84 7.37 20.28
C HIS A 100 13.29 8.14 21.53
N GLU A 101 13.90 9.30 21.31
CA GLU A 101 14.32 10.21 22.37
C GLU A 101 13.16 11.06 22.91
N GLY A 102 13.17 11.35 24.21
CA GLY A 102 12.13 12.15 24.84
C GLY A 102 10.82 11.40 25.10
N GLU A 103 9.73 12.16 25.25
CA GLU A 103 8.40 11.63 25.54
C GLU A 103 7.76 11.03 24.28
N LEU A 104 7.15 9.84 24.41
CA LEU A 104 6.43 9.23 23.28
C LEU A 104 5.22 10.10 22.91
N PRO A 105 5.01 10.39 21.62
CA PRO A 105 3.91 11.24 21.20
C PRO A 105 2.54 10.58 21.42
N VAL A 106 1.49 11.40 21.48
CA VAL A 106 0.10 10.96 21.30
C VAL A 106 -0.28 11.30 19.87
N ILE A 107 -0.54 10.28 19.06
CA ILE A 107 -0.85 10.43 17.64
C ILE A 107 -2.33 10.12 17.47
N GLU A 108 -3.16 11.14 17.61
CA GLU A 108 -4.60 11.04 17.41
C GLU A 108 -4.92 10.83 15.92
N GLY A 109 -5.95 10.04 15.66
CA GLY A 109 -6.54 9.88 14.34
C GLY A 109 -7.95 9.35 14.46
N SER A 110 -8.56 8.99 13.34
CA SER A 110 -9.92 8.46 13.32
C SER A 110 -9.92 6.99 12.93
N LEU A 111 -10.63 6.20 13.73
CA LEU A 111 -10.89 4.78 13.48
C LEU A 111 -12.18 4.64 12.70
N ILE A 112 -12.16 3.87 11.61
CA ILE A 112 -13.33 3.55 10.79
C ILE A 112 -13.51 2.03 10.79
N ARG A 113 -14.66 1.56 11.25
CA ARG A 113 -15.12 0.19 11.03
C ARG A 113 -15.95 0.16 9.76
N LEU A 114 -15.56 -0.64 8.79
CA LEU A 114 -16.28 -0.84 7.54
C LEU A 114 -16.82 -2.27 7.49
N SER A 115 -18.14 -2.40 7.36
CA SER A 115 -18.83 -3.66 7.06
C SER A 115 -19.47 -3.56 5.69
N VAL A 116 -19.55 -4.68 4.99
CA VAL A 116 -20.26 -4.80 3.70
C VAL A 116 -21.12 -6.06 3.72
N ASP A 117 -22.20 -6.08 2.94
CA ASP A 117 -23.09 -7.24 2.88
C ASP A 117 -22.39 -8.49 2.34
N HIS A 118 -21.52 -8.34 1.34
CA HIS A 118 -20.79 -9.47 0.77
C HIS A 118 -19.49 -9.07 0.08
N LEU A 119 -18.56 -10.02 -0.06
CA LEU A 119 -17.42 -9.94 -0.97
C LEU A 119 -17.61 -10.96 -2.11
N PRO A 120 -16.94 -10.78 -3.27
CA PRO A 120 -16.96 -11.80 -4.33
C PRO A 120 -16.47 -13.16 -3.81
N GLY A 121 -17.39 -14.10 -3.65
CA GLY A 121 -17.11 -15.45 -3.14
C GLY A 121 -17.24 -15.64 -1.61
N GLU A 122 -17.62 -14.60 -0.86
CA GLU A 122 -17.78 -14.65 0.61
C GLU A 122 -19.02 -13.86 1.01
N ARG A 123 -20.03 -14.54 1.59
CA ARG A 123 -21.33 -13.95 1.92
C ARG A 123 -21.40 -13.27 3.29
N ASP A 124 -20.46 -13.56 4.19
CA ASP A 124 -20.42 -12.98 5.53
C ASP A 124 -19.02 -12.47 5.84
N PRO A 125 -18.61 -11.35 5.19
CA PRO A 125 -17.26 -10.85 5.31
C PRO A 125 -17.05 -10.16 6.66
N LYS A 126 -15.92 -10.49 7.31
CA LYS A 126 -15.54 -9.82 8.55
C LYS A 126 -15.32 -8.32 8.34
N PRO A 127 -15.74 -7.46 9.29
CA PRO A 127 -15.51 -6.02 9.20
C PRO A 127 -14.03 -5.67 9.08
N LEU A 128 -13.75 -4.63 8.29
CA LEU A 128 -12.43 -4.03 8.17
C LEU A 128 -12.29 -2.88 9.17
N TRP A 129 -11.15 -2.84 9.85
CA TRP A 129 -10.77 -1.70 10.66
C TRP A 129 -9.75 -0.87 9.89
N LEU A 130 -10.07 0.40 9.66
CA LEU A 130 -9.19 1.39 9.06
C LEU A 130 -8.85 2.45 10.09
N TRP A 131 -7.65 2.98 10.05
CA TRP A 131 -7.26 4.17 10.80
C TRP A 131 -6.76 5.22 9.81
N THR A 132 -7.13 6.47 10.07
CA THR A 132 -6.65 7.62 9.30
C THR A 132 -6.02 8.65 10.21
N SER A 133 -4.98 9.33 9.71
CA SER A 133 -4.26 10.38 10.44
C SER A 133 -5.05 11.66 10.62
N ALA A 134 -6.15 11.83 9.89
CA ALA A 134 -7.06 12.96 10.07
C ALA A 134 -8.04 12.69 11.23
N THR A 135 -8.33 13.75 12.00
CA THR A 135 -9.32 13.77 13.08
C THR A 135 -10.56 14.57 12.67
N ASN A 136 -11.66 14.39 13.40
CA ASN A 136 -12.92 15.14 13.21
C ASN A 136 -13.47 15.03 11.78
N LEU A 137 -13.50 13.80 11.25
CA LEU A 137 -13.96 13.54 9.90
C LEU A 137 -15.45 13.85 9.75
N SER A 138 -15.81 14.42 8.60
CA SER A 138 -17.20 14.45 8.12
C SER A 138 -17.60 13.09 7.52
N ALA A 139 -18.92 12.86 7.38
CA ALA A 139 -19.47 11.71 6.66
C ALA A 139 -18.85 11.52 5.26
N GLU A 140 -18.74 12.61 4.49
CA GLU A 140 -18.12 12.58 3.16
C GLU A 140 -16.66 12.11 3.21
N THR A 141 -15.90 12.57 4.22
CA THR A 141 -14.49 12.22 4.34
C THR A 141 -14.30 10.77 4.82
N VAL A 142 -15.17 10.28 5.72
CA VAL A 142 -15.24 8.85 6.08
C VAL A 142 -15.46 8.03 4.81
N ASP A 143 -16.42 8.42 3.98
CA ASP A 143 -16.72 7.71 2.75
C ASP A 143 -15.61 7.75 1.72
N ARG A 144 -14.92 8.90 1.61
CA ARG A 144 -13.74 9.02 0.77
C ARG A 144 -12.61 8.12 1.26
N ALA A 145 -12.38 8.04 2.57
CA ALA A 145 -11.30 7.24 3.15
C ALA A 145 -11.47 5.74 2.87
N TRP A 146 -12.65 5.17 3.12
CA TRP A 146 -12.86 3.74 2.86
C TRP A 146 -12.89 3.43 1.36
N ARG A 147 -13.51 4.28 0.52
CA ARG A 147 -13.48 4.11 -0.95
C ARG A 147 -12.06 4.14 -1.50
N ALA A 148 -11.24 5.05 -0.98
CA ALA A 148 -9.83 5.15 -1.33
C ALA A 148 -9.04 3.90 -0.90
N PHE A 149 -9.35 3.33 0.27
CA PHE A 149 -8.76 2.08 0.72
C PHE A 149 -9.14 0.89 -0.18
N LEU A 150 -10.39 0.79 -0.63
CA LEU A 150 -10.83 -0.30 -1.52
C LEU A 150 -10.09 -0.29 -2.86
N ARG A 151 -9.70 0.88 -3.37
CA ARG A 151 -8.88 1.00 -4.58
C ARG A 151 -7.45 0.48 -4.42
N ARG A 152 -6.99 0.20 -3.20
CA ARG A 152 -5.67 -0.41 -2.95
C ARG A 152 -5.49 -1.73 -3.71
N PHE A 153 -6.57 -2.49 -3.91
CA PHE A 153 -6.51 -3.75 -4.66
C PHE A 153 -6.14 -3.55 -6.16
N ASP A 154 -6.26 -2.33 -6.69
CA ASP A 154 -5.79 -1.99 -8.04
C ASP A 154 -4.27 -2.12 -8.17
N LEU A 155 -3.54 -1.98 -7.05
CA LEU A 155 -2.08 -2.17 -7.02
C LEU A 155 -1.70 -3.63 -7.36
N GLU A 156 -2.47 -4.61 -6.88
CA GLU A 156 -2.23 -6.03 -7.17
C GLU A 156 -2.38 -6.33 -8.66
N HIS A 157 -3.41 -5.77 -9.30
CA HIS A 157 -3.59 -5.85 -10.74
C HIS A 157 -2.45 -5.18 -11.50
N THR A 158 -1.95 -4.05 -10.98
CA THR A 158 -0.79 -3.36 -11.54
C THR A 158 0.44 -4.24 -11.46
N PHE A 159 0.79 -4.80 -10.29
CA PHE A 159 1.91 -5.72 -10.15
C PHE A 159 1.80 -6.95 -11.05
N ARG A 160 0.60 -7.52 -11.18
CA ARG A 160 0.36 -8.63 -12.11
C ARG A 160 0.67 -8.23 -13.55
N MET A 161 0.20 -7.08 -14.01
CA MET A 161 0.50 -6.53 -15.33
C MET A 161 2.01 -6.31 -15.54
N LEU A 162 2.68 -5.67 -14.58
CA LEU A 162 4.13 -5.41 -14.67
C LEU A 162 4.92 -6.72 -14.79
N LYS A 163 4.60 -7.73 -13.98
CA LYS A 163 5.29 -9.03 -13.98
C LYS A 163 4.99 -9.86 -15.21
N GLN A 164 3.70 -10.07 -15.52
CA GLN A 164 3.27 -11.03 -16.54
C GLN A 164 3.37 -10.46 -17.96
N THR A 165 2.92 -9.22 -18.15
CA THR A 165 2.85 -8.61 -19.47
C THR A 165 4.13 -7.86 -19.81
N LEU A 166 4.55 -6.91 -18.96
CA LEU A 166 5.75 -6.11 -19.22
C LEU A 166 7.05 -6.85 -18.90
N GLY A 167 6.97 -7.98 -18.19
CA GLY A 167 8.12 -8.84 -17.97
C GLY A 167 9.07 -8.35 -16.89
N TRP A 168 8.57 -7.64 -15.88
CA TRP A 168 9.38 -7.10 -14.79
C TRP A 168 10.33 -8.14 -14.17
N THR A 169 9.86 -9.38 -14.00
CA THR A 169 10.65 -10.48 -13.42
C THR A 169 11.20 -11.48 -14.45
N LYS A 170 11.12 -11.17 -15.77
CA LYS A 170 11.62 -12.05 -16.83
C LYS A 170 13.15 -12.08 -16.94
N PRO A 171 13.87 -10.95 -16.92
CA PRO A 171 15.32 -10.99 -17.11
C PRO A 171 16.03 -11.51 -15.85
N LYS A 172 17.05 -12.33 -16.05
CA LYS A 172 17.90 -12.90 -14.97
C LYS A 172 19.08 -11.97 -14.69
N ILE A 173 18.76 -10.75 -14.23
CA ILE A 173 19.76 -9.71 -13.93
C ILE A 173 20.49 -10.07 -12.63
N ARG A 174 21.81 -9.97 -12.64
CA ARG A 174 22.67 -10.34 -11.49
C ARG A 174 23.25 -9.14 -10.75
N ASP A 175 23.27 -7.99 -11.42
CA ASP A 175 23.75 -6.72 -10.91
C ASP A 175 22.58 -5.90 -10.32
N PRO A 176 22.65 -5.45 -9.05
CA PRO A 176 21.56 -4.72 -8.40
C PRO A 176 21.19 -3.42 -9.13
N GLU A 177 22.19 -2.64 -9.54
CA GLU A 177 21.94 -1.37 -10.24
C GLU A 177 21.27 -1.58 -11.60
N ALA A 178 21.62 -2.66 -12.31
CA ALA A 178 20.92 -3.07 -13.53
C ALA A 178 19.48 -3.52 -13.25
N ALA A 179 19.21 -4.16 -12.12
CA ALA A 179 17.85 -4.56 -11.72
C ALA A 179 16.98 -3.33 -11.39
N ASP A 180 17.55 -2.32 -10.75
CA ASP A 180 16.88 -1.04 -10.49
C ASP A 180 16.58 -0.29 -11.78
N ARG A 181 17.57 -0.19 -12.68
CA ARG A 181 17.37 0.39 -14.02
C ARG A 181 16.27 -0.33 -14.80
N TRP A 182 16.25 -1.67 -14.75
CA TRP A 182 15.18 -2.46 -15.38
C TRP A 182 13.81 -2.14 -14.78
N THR A 183 13.72 -1.99 -13.46
CA THR A 183 12.48 -1.58 -12.79
C THR A 183 12.00 -0.22 -13.28
N TRP A 184 12.90 0.77 -13.42
CA TRP A 184 12.56 2.07 -13.98
C TRP A 184 12.06 1.99 -15.43
N LEU A 185 12.66 1.17 -16.28
CA LEU A 185 12.18 0.96 -17.65
C LEU A 185 10.76 0.39 -17.67
N ILE A 186 10.44 -0.55 -16.77
CA ILE A 186 9.10 -1.11 -16.62
C ILE A 186 8.10 -0.04 -16.18
N VAL A 187 8.47 0.81 -15.23
CA VAL A 187 7.63 1.93 -14.77
C VAL A 187 7.37 2.92 -15.91
N VAL A 188 8.41 3.29 -16.67
CA VAL A 188 8.27 4.18 -17.84
C VAL A 188 7.36 3.56 -18.89
N ALA A 189 7.54 2.28 -19.23
CA ALA A 189 6.68 1.58 -20.19
C ALA A 189 5.21 1.55 -19.72
N TYR A 190 4.95 1.26 -18.44
CA TYR A 190 3.61 1.32 -17.89
C TYR A 190 3.00 2.72 -17.96
N THR A 191 3.78 3.76 -17.66
CA THR A 191 3.35 5.16 -17.78
C THR A 191 3.03 5.53 -19.23
N GLN A 192 3.85 5.11 -20.19
CA GLN A 192 3.57 5.31 -21.62
C GLN A 192 2.26 4.65 -22.05
N LEU A 193 1.96 3.44 -21.57
CA LEU A 193 0.68 2.78 -21.85
C LEU A 193 -0.51 3.50 -21.21
N ARG A 194 -0.32 4.14 -20.05
CA ARG A 194 -1.38 4.94 -19.42
C ARG A 194 -1.67 6.22 -20.20
N LEU A 195 -0.62 6.89 -20.69
CA LEU A 195 -0.73 8.12 -21.48
C LEU A 195 -1.27 7.86 -22.89
N ALA A 196 -0.92 6.73 -23.49
CA ALA A 196 -1.36 6.34 -24.84
C ALA A 196 -2.78 5.77 -24.89
N ARG A 197 -3.51 5.77 -23.78
CA ARG A 197 -4.83 5.11 -23.66
C ARG A 197 -5.80 5.57 -24.74
N ASP A 198 -5.87 6.86 -24.98
CA ASP A 198 -6.84 7.46 -25.89
C ASP A 198 -6.28 7.62 -27.32
N LEU A 199 -5.08 7.09 -27.56
CA LEU A 199 -4.38 7.14 -28.85
C LEU A 199 -4.48 5.82 -29.64
N THR A 200 -5.10 4.79 -29.07
CA THR A 200 -5.28 3.49 -29.73
C THR A 200 -6.72 3.02 -29.67
N ASP A 201 -7.14 2.38 -30.75
CA ASP A 201 -8.38 1.63 -30.78
C ASP A 201 -8.25 0.32 -30.01
N HIS A 202 -9.40 -0.22 -29.58
CA HIS A 202 -9.48 -1.51 -28.94
C HIS A 202 -9.19 -2.65 -29.92
N ILE A 203 -8.04 -3.31 -29.78
CA ILE A 203 -7.74 -4.55 -30.51
C ILE A 203 -8.22 -5.77 -29.71
N ARG A 204 -9.45 -6.18 -30.03
CA ARG A 204 -10.15 -7.33 -29.43
C ARG A 204 -9.66 -8.66 -30.02
N ARG A 205 -9.51 -9.68 -29.17
CA ARG A 205 -9.34 -11.08 -29.63
C ARG A 205 -10.70 -11.70 -29.96
N PRO A 206 -10.78 -12.67 -30.90
CA PRO A 206 -12.06 -13.19 -31.38
C PRO A 206 -13.07 -13.60 -30.29
N TRP A 207 -12.58 -14.18 -29.18
CA TRP A 207 -13.38 -14.68 -28.06
C TRP A 207 -13.62 -13.69 -26.92
N GLU A 208 -12.98 -12.52 -26.90
CA GLU A 208 -13.20 -11.52 -25.84
C GLU A 208 -14.59 -10.90 -25.97
N PRO A 209 -15.28 -10.44 -24.94
CA PRO A 209 -16.54 -9.71 -25.13
C PRO A 209 -16.32 -8.36 -25.85
N ARG A 210 -17.39 -7.79 -26.41
CA ARG A 210 -17.34 -6.40 -26.91
C ARG A 210 -17.06 -5.45 -25.74
N GLN A 211 -16.29 -4.39 -25.99
CA GLN A 211 -16.02 -3.39 -24.97
C GLN A 211 -17.31 -2.63 -24.64
N GLN A 212 -17.57 -2.49 -23.35
CA GLN A 212 -18.69 -1.69 -22.87
C GLN A 212 -18.43 -0.21 -23.20
N ALA A 213 -19.45 0.47 -23.74
CA ALA A 213 -19.39 1.89 -24.04
C ALA A 213 -18.99 2.69 -22.78
N GLY A 214 -18.13 3.70 -22.95
CA GLY A 214 -17.66 4.55 -21.86
C GLY A 214 -16.60 3.93 -20.93
N ARG A 215 -16.24 2.65 -21.10
CA ARG A 215 -15.18 2.02 -20.27
C ARG A 215 -13.80 2.29 -20.87
N PRO A 216 -12.83 2.85 -20.11
CA PRO A 216 -11.49 3.12 -20.62
C PRO A 216 -10.71 1.83 -20.88
N LEU A 217 -9.81 1.86 -21.85
CA LEU A 217 -8.90 0.74 -22.14
C LEU A 217 -7.99 0.44 -20.95
N THR A 218 -7.87 -0.85 -20.62
CA THR A 218 -6.90 -1.32 -19.64
C THR A 218 -5.47 -1.24 -20.21
N PRO A 219 -4.42 -1.11 -19.39
CA PRO A 219 -3.04 -1.10 -19.86
C PRO A 219 -2.67 -2.30 -20.75
N ALA A 220 -3.24 -3.48 -20.49
CA ALA A 220 -3.02 -4.67 -21.31
C ALA A 220 -3.69 -4.58 -22.70
N GLN A 221 -4.85 -3.93 -22.81
CA GLN A 221 -5.49 -3.66 -24.09
C GLN A 221 -4.73 -2.58 -24.87
N VAL A 222 -4.30 -1.51 -24.20
CA VAL A 222 -3.48 -0.46 -24.83
C VAL A 222 -2.17 -1.05 -25.35
N HIS A 223 -1.50 -1.91 -24.58
CA HIS A 223 -0.27 -2.60 -25.01
C HIS A 223 -0.44 -3.37 -26.31
N ARG A 224 -1.60 -3.99 -26.57
CA ARG A 224 -1.88 -4.68 -27.83
C ARG A 224 -1.93 -3.72 -29.03
N GLY A 225 -2.57 -2.58 -28.85
CA GLY A 225 -2.69 -1.55 -29.89
C GLY A 225 -1.48 -0.64 -30.01
N TYR A 226 -0.61 -0.62 -29.00
CA TYR A 226 0.54 0.29 -28.91
C TYR A 226 1.50 0.16 -30.11
N ARG A 227 1.62 -1.04 -30.71
CA ARG A 227 2.42 -1.24 -31.93
C ARG A 227 1.98 -0.32 -33.09
N ASN A 228 0.69 0.02 -33.17
CA ASN A 228 0.16 0.90 -34.21
C ASN A 228 0.48 2.38 -33.93
N ILE A 229 0.55 2.76 -32.65
CA ILE A 229 0.99 4.10 -32.22
C ILE A 229 2.49 4.26 -32.47
N HIS A 230 3.30 3.27 -32.05
CA HIS A 230 4.76 3.34 -32.11
C HIS A 230 5.28 3.64 -33.52
N ARG A 231 4.60 3.18 -34.58
CA ARG A 231 4.96 3.47 -35.97
C ARG A 231 4.81 4.94 -36.38
N LYS A 232 3.98 5.70 -35.66
CA LYS A 232 3.69 7.11 -35.94
C LYS A 232 4.48 8.06 -35.04
N LEU A 233 5.13 7.54 -33.99
CA LEU A 233 5.92 8.34 -33.08
C LEU A 233 7.29 8.65 -33.70
N PRO A 234 7.84 9.87 -33.49
CA PRO A 234 9.21 10.14 -33.82
C PRO A 234 10.12 9.20 -33.03
N VAL A 235 11.24 8.79 -33.63
CA VAL A 235 12.26 7.94 -32.98
C VAL A 235 13.32 8.86 -32.38
N PRO A 236 13.29 9.15 -31.07
CA PRO A 236 14.27 10.04 -30.45
C PRO A 236 15.65 9.37 -30.29
N ALA A 237 15.71 8.04 -30.37
CA ALA A 237 16.94 7.29 -30.19
C ALA A 237 17.71 7.14 -31.52
N ARG A 238 19.04 7.28 -31.45
CA ARG A 238 19.92 6.91 -32.58
C ARG A 238 19.92 5.40 -32.78
N ALA A 239 20.23 4.98 -34.01
CA ALA A 239 20.43 3.56 -34.30
C ALA A 239 21.47 2.95 -33.33
N PRO A 240 21.25 1.72 -32.85
CA PRO A 240 22.21 1.05 -31.97
C PRO A 240 23.56 0.89 -32.69
N LYS A 241 24.65 0.98 -31.93
CA LYS A 241 25.99 0.73 -32.48
C LYS A 241 26.10 -0.73 -32.94
N PRO A 242 26.55 -1.03 -34.17
CA PRO A 242 26.79 -2.40 -34.60
C PRO A 242 27.82 -3.07 -33.67
N SER A 243 27.51 -4.26 -33.15
CA SER A 243 28.43 -5.08 -32.37
C SER A 243 28.47 -6.50 -32.92
N ARG A 244 29.65 -7.07 -33.09
CA ARG A 244 29.81 -8.51 -33.36
C ARG A 244 29.86 -9.25 -32.03
N PRO A 245 29.12 -10.36 -31.85
CA PRO A 245 29.32 -11.24 -30.71
C PRO A 245 30.80 -11.61 -30.62
N GLY A 246 31.39 -11.55 -29.42
CA GLY A 246 32.74 -12.07 -29.20
C GLY A 246 32.80 -13.58 -29.52
N PRO A 247 34.01 -14.19 -29.60
CA PRO A 247 34.22 -15.58 -30.04
C PRO A 247 33.59 -16.67 -29.15
N GLY A 248 32.75 -16.30 -28.18
CA GLY A 248 32.19 -17.20 -27.19
C GLY A 248 33.27 -17.82 -26.31
N ARG A 249 32.88 -18.83 -25.53
CA ARG A 249 33.84 -19.64 -24.77
C ARG A 249 34.27 -20.83 -25.64
N PRO A 250 35.58 -21.16 -25.70
CA PRO A 250 36.06 -22.37 -26.35
C PRO A 250 35.40 -23.64 -25.77
N PRO A 251 35.06 -24.64 -26.62
CA PRO A 251 34.56 -25.94 -26.18
C PRO A 251 35.49 -26.60 -25.13
N GLY A 252 34.92 -27.32 -24.16
CA GLY A 252 35.68 -28.05 -23.13
C GLY A 252 36.22 -27.20 -21.98
N ARG A 253 36.17 -25.86 -22.03
CA ARG A 253 36.62 -25.01 -20.92
C ARG A 253 35.49 -24.74 -19.91
N LYS A 254 35.74 -25.06 -18.63
CA LYS A 254 34.82 -24.76 -17.51
C LYS A 254 34.88 -23.27 -17.14
N ASN A 255 33.76 -22.72 -16.64
CA ASN A 255 33.76 -21.38 -16.06
C ASN A 255 34.55 -21.37 -14.76
N ARG A 256 35.66 -20.64 -14.69
CA ARG A 256 36.45 -20.48 -13.45
C ARG A 256 36.06 -19.26 -12.64
N GLN A 257 35.31 -18.33 -13.21
CA GLN A 257 34.84 -17.14 -12.53
C GLN A 257 33.44 -17.39 -11.96
N GLN A 258 33.35 -17.48 -10.64
CA GLN A 258 32.07 -17.41 -9.95
C GLN A 258 31.56 -15.97 -10.03
N ALA A 259 30.28 -15.80 -10.34
CA ALA A 259 29.74 -14.44 -10.37
C ALA A 259 29.55 -13.92 -8.93
N PRO A 260 29.71 -12.61 -8.72
CA PRO A 260 29.39 -11.96 -7.46
C PRO A 260 27.97 -12.32 -6.98
N ARG A 261 27.84 -12.59 -5.69
CA ARG A 261 26.55 -12.79 -5.03
C ARG A 261 26.27 -11.57 -4.17
N HIS A 262 25.12 -10.94 -4.38
CA HIS A 262 24.67 -9.81 -3.59
C HIS A 262 23.74 -10.29 -2.47
N ASN A 263 23.90 -9.72 -1.27
CA ASN A 263 23.04 -10.05 -0.14
C ASN A 263 21.64 -9.44 -0.38
N VAL A 264 20.59 -10.25 -0.20
CA VAL A 264 19.17 -9.89 -0.43
C VAL A 264 18.51 -9.23 0.79
N GLY A 265 19.24 -9.02 1.90
CA GLY A 265 18.81 -8.17 3.02
C GLY A 265 17.62 -8.68 3.83
N LYS A 266 17.11 -9.89 3.57
CA LYS A 266 15.92 -10.44 4.26
C LYS A 266 16.18 -10.89 5.71
N HIS A 267 17.44 -11.03 6.11
CA HIS A 267 17.83 -11.40 7.46
C HIS A 267 18.96 -10.48 7.92
N THR A 268 18.62 -9.46 8.69
CA THR A 268 19.58 -8.88 9.64
C THR A 268 19.64 -9.82 10.83
N ASN A 269 20.67 -10.66 10.89
CA ASN A 269 21.06 -11.26 12.17
C ASN A 269 21.42 -10.08 13.08
N GLN A 270 20.57 -9.75 14.03
CA GLN A 270 21.00 -8.94 15.15
C GLN A 270 22.04 -9.76 15.93
N PRO A 271 23.21 -9.20 16.25
CA PRO A 271 24.15 -9.87 17.13
C PRO A 271 23.45 -10.13 18.47
N HIS A 272 23.53 -11.38 18.92
CA HIS A 272 23.07 -11.80 20.23
C HIS A 272 23.94 -11.06 21.25
N ASP A 273 23.35 -10.15 22.00
CA ASP A 273 24.04 -9.42 23.06
C ASP A 273 24.31 -10.42 24.19
N GLU A 274 25.49 -11.04 24.18
CA GLU A 274 26.02 -11.81 25.30
C GLU A 274 26.25 -10.85 26.47
N ARG A 275 25.21 -10.63 27.26
CA ARG A 275 25.39 -10.10 28.60
C ARG A 275 26.18 -11.12 29.40
N THR A 276 27.45 -10.80 29.57
CA THR A 276 28.38 -11.30 30.57
C THR A 276 27.67 -11.50 31.90
N ARG A 277 27.61 -12.76 32.35
CA ARG A 277 27.49 -13.07 33.78
C ARG A 277 28.87 -12.85 34.38
N GLY A 278 28.97 -11.87 35.25
CA GLY A 278 30.05 -11.62 36.20
C GLY A 278 29.42 -11.00 37.43
#